data_AF-A0A6N2W497-F1
#
_entry.id   AF-A0A6N2W497-F1
#
_cell.length_a   1.000
_cell.length_b   1.000
_cell.length_c   1.000
_cell.angle_alpha   90.00
_cell.angle_beta   90.00
_cell.angle_gamma   90.00
#
_symmetry.space_group_name_H-M   'P 1'
#
loop_
_entity.id
_entity.type
_entity.pdbx_description
1 polymer ?
#
loop_
_entity_poly.entity_id
_entity_poly.type
_entity_poly.pdbx_seq_one_letter_code
_entity_poly.pdbx_strand_id
1 'polypeptide(L)'
;MNVKAIVSTAFIGLAFSGSVCANTDFQKEAVLSCDSLIKKESSSWSSWAAGQGLTKDELAMFVSNLCFSGLSTAKNADSLAEIDEWQIAMFNRMSALGLGPLNVNAVQESTRIAKDFYRKSHGLKEESTTKAPTITYPQLPSNATSEQRVAALNEYSSKKTIRGITIKSHCESLTKKMPDNSSPTQELRNVAIQVCKGVMVKNITNGEHGISGTSSIELAVKTYGKDSTEYQYISSVVNRAFSESK
;
A
#
# COMPACT_ATOMS: atom_id res chain seq x y z
N MET A 1 19.91 -8.75 -5.59
CA MET A 1 19.26 -9.24 -6.83
C MET A 1 19.19 -8.08 -7.82
N ASN A 2 19.55 -8.31 -9.08
CA ASN A 2 19.67 -7.25 -10.09
C ASN A 2 18.28 -6.97 -10.70
N VAL A 3 17.63 -5.86 -10.33
CA VAL A 3 16.24 -5.52 -10.66
C VAL A 3 16.01 -5.48 -12.19
N LYS A 4 17.03 -5.12 -12.97
CA LYS A 4 17.01 -5.11 -14.45
C LYS A 4 16.67 -6.48 -15.07
N ALA A 5 17.14 -7.58 -14.49
CA ALA A 5 16.87 -8.92 -15.02
C ALA A 5 15.40 -9.34 -14.82
N ILE A 6 14.73 -8.78 -13.81
CA ILE A 6 13.34 -9.12 -13.47
C ILE A 6 12.37 -8.42 -14.43
N VAL A 7 12.65 -7.18 -14.84
CA VAL A 7 11.79 -6.42 -15.77
C VAL A 7 11.80 -7.02 -17.18
N SER A 8 12.94 -7.58 -17.63
CA SER A 8 13.02 -8.28 -18.93
C SER A 8 12.27 -9.60 -18.99
N THR A 9 11.87 -10.20 -17.84
CA THR A 9 11.20 -11.50 -17.81
C THR A 9 9.68 -11.38 -17.57
N ALA A 10 9.12 -10.17 -17.56
CA ALA A 10 7.68 -9.93 -17.50
C ALA A 10 7.09 -9.71 -18.90
N PHE A 11 7.33 -10.65 -19.82
CA PHE A 11 6.64 -10.69 -21.11
C PHE A 11 5.52 -11.72 -21.04
N ILE A 12 4.31 -11.25 -20.73
CA ILE A 12 3.08 -11.93 -21.14
C ILE A 12 2.42 -10.98 -22.13
N GLY A 13 2.71 -11.19 -23.41
CA GLY A 13 1.96 -10.55 -24.48
C GLY A 13 0.52 -11.03 -24.41
N LEU A 14 -0.41 -10.12 -24.11
CA LEU A 14 -1.82 -10.32 -24.36
C LEU A 14 -2.16 -9.63 -25.67
N ALA A 15 -2.10 -10.40 -26.74
CA ALA A 15 -2.78 -10.04 -27.97
C ALA A 15 -4.28 -9.98 -27.68
N PHE A 16 -4.87 -8.80 -27.84
CA PHE A 16 -6.32 -8.61 -27.94
C PHE A 16 -6.80 -9.21 -29.28
N SER A 17 -6.74 -10.53 -29.41
CA SER A 17 -7.33 -11.23 -30.55
C SER A 17 -8.58 -11.96 -30.06
N GLY A 18 -9.74 -11.32 -30.26
CA GLY A 18 -11.03 -11.91 -29.94
C GLY A 18 -12.18 -10.93 -30.15
N SER A 19 -12.64 -10.85 -31.40
CA SER A 19 -13.98 -10.43 -31.82
C SER A 19 -14.37 -8.96 -31.64
N VAL A 20 -14.35 -8.26 -32.77
CA VAL A 20 -15.11 -7.02 -33.03
C VAL A 20 -16.59 -7.29 -32.75
N CYS A 21 -17.12 -6.73 -31.64
CA CYS A 21 -18.49 -6.24 -31.44
C CYS A 21 -18.71 -6.02 -29.92
N ALA A 22 -19.14 -4.81 -29.55
CA ALA A 22 -19.34 -4.28 -28.18
C ALA A 22 -18.09 -3.74 -27.46
N ASN A 23 -17.51 -2.68 -28.02
CA ASN A 23 -16.69 -1.73 -27.27
C ASN A 23 -17.65 -0.92 -26.36
N THR A 24 -18.00 -1.47 -25.20
CA THR A 24 -18.96 -0.85 -24.28
C THR A 24 -18.33 0.34 -23.58
N ASP A 25 -19.11 1.37 -23.23
CA ASP A 25 -18.59 2.60 -22.60
C ASP A 25 -17.73 2.33 -21.35
N PHE A 26 -18.05 1.26 -20.61
CA PHE A 26 -17.28 0.84 -19.44
C PHE A 26 -15.91 0.21 -19.77
N GLN A 27 -15.73 -0.43 -20.93
CA GLN A 27 -14.40 -0.92 -21.36
C GLN A 27 -13.47 0.27 -21.64
N LYS A 28 -13.99 1.28 -22.34
CA LYS A 28 -13.24 2.52 -22.62
C LYS A 28 -12.89 3.26 -21.32
N GLU A 29 -13.83 3.37 -20.37
CA GLU A 29 -13.59 3.99 -19.07
C GLU A 29 -12.50 3.26 -18.25
N ALA A 30 -12.53 1.92 -18.27
CA ALA A 30 -11.53 1.10 -17.62
C ALA A 30 -10.11 1.31 -18.20
N VAL A 31 -10.00 1.35 -19.53
CA VAL A 31 -8.72 1.64 -20.22
C VAL A 31 -8.21 3.04 -19.87
N LEU A 32 -9.07 4.06 -19.92
CA LEU A 32 -8.69 5.44 -19.55
C LEU A 32 -8.27 5.55 -18.08
N SER A 33 -8.90 4.78 -17.20
CA SER A 33 -8.52 4.71 -15.79
C SER A 33 -7.14 4.08 -15.61
N CYS A 34 -6.82 3.02 -16.36
CA CYS A 34 -5.47 2.45 -16.40
C CYS A 34 -4.45 3.46 -16.94
N ASP A 35 -4.74 4.16 -18.04
CA ASP A 35 -3.85 5.20 -18.58
C ASP A 35 -3.54 6.31 -17.57
N SER A 36 -4.56 6.74 -16.82
CA SER A 36 -4.42 7.72 -15.74
C SER A 36 -3.51 7.18 -14.62
N LEU A 37 -3.73 5.94 -14.19
CA LEU A 37 -2.91 5.28 -13.18
C LEU A 37 -1.44 5.15 -13.64
N ILE A 38 -1.21 4.72 -14.88
CA ILE A 38 0.13 4.58 -15.46
C ILE A 38 0.88 5.91 -15.43
N LYS A 39 0.26 7.00 -15.88
CA LYS A 39 0.87 8.34 -15.89
C LYS A 39 1.19 8.83 -14.47
N LYS A 40 0.26 8.62 -13.54
CA LYS A 40 0.41 9.02 -12.13
C LYS A 40 1.55 8.25 -11.48
N GLU A 41 1.48 6.92 -11.47
CA GLU A 41 2.44 6.09 -10.72
C GLU A 41 3.84 6.13 -11.35
N SER A 42 3.95 6.13 -12.69
CA SER A 42 5.26 6.27 -13.35
C SER A 42 5.95 7.59 -13.01
N SER A 43 5.18 8.65 -12.76
CA SER A 43 5.73 9.94 -12.37
C SER A 43 6.04 9.97 -10.86
N SER A 44 5.12 9.52 -10.01
CA SER A 44 5.26 9.54 -8.54
C SER A 44 6.40 8.67 -8.03
N TRP A 45 6.69 7.54 -8.68
CA TRP A 45 7.75 6.62 -8.25
C TRP A 45 9.05 6.74 -9.05
N SER A 46 9.16 7.71 -9.96
CA SER A 46 10.33 7.87 -10.83
C SER A 46 11.66 7.98 -10.08
N SER A 47 11.71 8.73 -8.97
CA SER A 47 12.92 8.86 -8.14
C SER A 47 13.29 7.55 -7.43
N TRP A 48 12.31 6.80 -6.94
CA TRP A 48 12.54 5.48 -6.34
C TRP A 48 13.02 4.47 -7.39
N ALA A 49 12.37 4.45 -8.55
CA ALA A 49 12.70 3.59 -9.68
C ALA A 49 14.13 3.84 -10.18
N ALA A 50 14.54 5.11 -10.30
CA ALA A 50 15.92 5.47 -10.64
C ALA A 50 16.94 4.90 -9.63
N GLY A 51 16.62 4.94 -8.33
CA GLY A 51 17.43 4.31 -7.27
C GLY A 51 17.50 2.78 -7.35
N GLN A 52 16.62 2.15 -8.14
CA GLN A 52 16.64 0.71 -8.46
C GLN A 52 17.21 0.42 -9.85
N GLY A 53 17.69 1.44 -10.56
CA GLY A 53 18.19 1.31 -11.93
C GLY A 53 17.10 1.11 -12.99
N LEU A 54 15.86 1.52 -12.68
CA LEU A 54 14.70 1.47 -13.58
C LEU A 54 14.38 2.84 -14.16
N THR A 55 14.02 2.85 -15.44
CA THR A 55 13.54 4.04 -16.14
C THR A 55 12.06 4.29 -15.85
N LYS A 56 11.62 5.52 -16.11
CA LYS A 56 10.20 5.90 -16.03
C LYS A 56 9.33 5.04 -16.97
N ASP A 57 9.83 4.71 -18.15
CA ASP A 57 9.10 3.93 -19.15
C ASP A 57 8.97 2.46 -18.72
N GLU A 58 10.02 1.86 -18.14
CA GLU A 58 9.94 0.53 -17.55
C GLU A 58 8.92 0.47 -16.40
N LEU A 59 8.87 1.51 -15.57
CA LEU A 59 7.88 1.64 -14.51
C LEU A 59 6.45 1.83 -15.07
N ALA A 60 6.29 2.64 -16.13
CA ALA A 60 5.01 2.82 -16.80
C ALA A 60 4.51 1.50 -17.42
N MET A 61 5.39 0.76 -18.09
CA MET A 61 5.09 -0.59 -18.59
C MET A 61 4.69 -1.54 -17.47
N PHE A 62 5.38 -1.50 -16.34
CA PHE A 62 5.07 -2.33 -15.20
C PHE A 62 3.66 -2.06 -14.65
N VAL A 63 3.32 -0.79 -14.40
CA VAL A 63 1.99 -0.38 -13.92
C VAL A 63 0.92 -0.70 -14.95
N SER A 64 1.23 -0.53 -16.24
CA SER A 64 0.36 -0.89 -17.35
C SER A 64 0.01 -2.38 -17.31
N ASN A 65 1.01 -3.25 -17.26
CA ASN A 65 0.82 -4.70 -17.20
C ASN A 65 -0.01 -5.11 -15.98
N LEU A 66 0.21 -4.48 -14.83
CA LEU A 66 -0.55 -4.76 -13.62
C LEU A 66 -2.02 -4.36 -13.77
N CYS A 67 -2.30 -3.17 -14.30
CA CYS A 67 -3.66 -2.68 -14.49
C CYS A 67 -4.43 -3.53 -15.51
N PHE A 68 -3.82 -3.80 -16.66
CA PHE A 68 -4.43 -4.63 -17.70
C PHE A 68 -4.55 -6.10 -17.29
N SER A 69 -3.64 -6.63 -16.47
CA SER A 69 -3.80 -7.95 -15.87
C SER A 69 -5.03 -7.99 -14.96
N GLY A 70 -5.25 -6.96 -14.14
CA GLY A 70 -6.44 -6.85 -13.30
C GLY A 70 -7.73 -6.82 -14.13
N LEU A 71 -7.75 -6.05 -15.22
CA LEU A 71 -8.88 -6.02 -16.17
C LEU A 71 -9.12 -7.39 -16.83
N SER A 72 -8.05 -8.08 -17.23
CA SER A 72 -8.15 -9.42 -17.81
C SER A 72 -8.70 -10.43 -16.81
N THR A 73 -8.28 -10.36 -15.53
CA THR A 73 -8.85 -11.18 -14.46
C THR A 73 -10.34 -10.87 -14.31
N ALA A 74 -10.70 -9.60 -14.19
CA ALA A 74 -12.10 -9.18 -14.03
C ALA A 74 -12.99 -9.57 -15.22
N LYS A 75 -12.46 -9.64 -16.44
CA LYS A 75 -13.22 -10.12 -17.60
C LYS A 75 -13.62 -11.59 -17.50
N ASN A 76 -12.79 -12.41 -16.85
CA ASN A 76 -12.94 -13.87 -16.83
C ASN A 76 -13.36 -14.41 -15.46
N ALA A 77 -13.44 -13.58 -14.44
CA ALA A 77 -13.79 -13.99 -13.08
C ALA A 77 -15.28 -14.38 -12.99
N ASP A 78 -15.61 -15.36 -12.15
CA ASP A 78 -17.01 -15.70 -11.83
C ASP A 78 -17.52 -14.90 -10.62
N SER A 79 -16.62 -14.22 -9.90
CA SER A 79 -16.97 -13.43 -8.71
C SER A 79 -15.97 -12.30 -8.42
N LEU A 80 -16.39 -11.32 -7.59
CA LEU A 80 -15.48 -10.31 -7.04
C LEU A 80 -14.37 -10.91 -6.16
N ALA A 81 -14.58 -12.10 -5.58
CA ALA A 81 -13.61 -12.76 -4.71
C ALA A 81 -12.37 -13.22 -5.48
N GLU A 82 -12.52 -13.66 -6.74
CA GLU A 82 -11.37 -14.02 -7.59
C GLU A 82 -10.50 -12.80 -7.92
N ILE A 83 -11.09 -11.62 -8.01
CA ILE A 83 -10.35 -10.37 -8.20
C ILE A 83 -9.58 -10.02 -6.91
N ASP A 84 -10.14 -10.31 -5.73
CA ASP A 84 -9.43 -10.18 -4.45
C ASP A 84 -8.27 -11.18 -4.31
N GLU A 85 -8.46 -12.42 -4.76
CA GLU A 85 -7.38 -13.42 -4.80
C GLU A 85 -6.25 -12.98 -5.73
N TRP A 86 -6.58 -12.43 -6.90
CA TRP A 86 -5.59 -11.83 -7.80
C TRP A 86 -4.85 -10.66 -7.14
N GLN A 87 -5.55 -9.79 -6.42
CA GLN A 87 -4.93 -8.69 -5.67
C GLN A 87 -3.90 -9.24 -4.67
N ILE A 88 -4.27 -10.25 -3.87
CA ILE A 88 -3.38 -10.88 -2.89
C ILE A 88 -2.16 -11.51 -3.59
N ALA A 89 -2.38 -12.23 -4.69
CA ALA A 89 -1.31 -12.86 -5.45
C ALA A 89 -0.32 -11.83 -6.01
N MET A 90 -0.81 -10.71 -6.55
CA MET A 90 0.04 -9.62 -7.05
C MET A 90 0.80 -8.91 -5.92
N PHE A 91 0.15 -8.65 -4.77
CA PHE A 91 0.80 -8.10 -3.58
C PHE A 91 1.99 -8.95 -3.13
N ASN A 92 1.79 -10.27 -3.06
CA ASN A 92 2.82 -11.23 -2.65
C ASN A 92 3.94 -11.30 -3.69
N ARG A 93 3.60 -11.37 -4.99
CA ARG A 93 4.56 -11.41 -6.08
C ARG A 93 5.45 -10.16 -6.09
N MET A 94 4.86 -8.97 -5.96
CA MET A 94 5.62 -7.73 -5.96
C MET A 94 6.52 -7.58 -4.73
N SER A 95 6.05 -8.04 -3.58
CA SER A 95 6.89 -8.11 -2.38
C SER A 95 8.11 -9.01 -2.60
N ALA A 96 7.91 -10.20 -3.18
CA ALA A 96 9.00 -11.15 -3.47
C ALA A 96 10.01 -10.61 -4.51
N LEU A 97 9.56 -9.77 -5.44
CA LEU A 97 10.42 -9.13 -6.45
C LEU A 97 11.12 -7.86 -5.94
N GLY A 98 10.92 -7.46 -4.68
CA GLY A 98 11.46 -6.21 -4.14
C GLY A 98 10.71 -4.95 -4.63
N LEU A 99 9.59 -5.13 -5.33
CA LEU A 99 8.71 -4.08 -5.86
C LEU A 99 7.57 -3.73 -4.89
N GLY A 100 7.69 -4.14 -3.62
CA GLY A 100 6.69 -3.89 -2.57
C GLY A 100 6.17 -2.46 -2.47
N PRO A 101 6.96 -1.39 -2.69
CA PRO A 101 6.44 -0.02 -2.70
C PRO A 101 5.33 0.25 -3.73
N LEU A 102 5.24 -0.54 -4.81
CA LEU A 102 4.22 -0.39 -5.85
C LEU A 102 2.87 -1.03 -5.46
N ASN A 103 2.82 -1.75 -4.33
CA ASN A 103 1.64 -2.49 -3.91
C ASN A 103 0.47 -1.61 -3.51
N VAL A 104 0.69 -0.64 -2.62
CA VAL A 104 -0.40 0.25 -2.14
C VAL A 104 -1.05 1.02 -3.28
N ASN A 105 -0.30 1.58 -4.23
CA ASN A 105 -0.92 2.41 -5.26
C ASN A 105 -1.24 1.61 -6.54
N ALA A 106 -0.26 0.90 -7.12
CA ALA A 106 -0.47 0.25 -8.40
C ALA A 106 -1.36 -1.00 -8.27
N VAL A 107 -1.15 -1.86 -7.27
CA VAL A 107 -1.97 -3.09 -7.11
C VAL A 107 -3.37 -2.76 -6.60
N GLN A 108 -3.52 -1.90 -5.58
CA GLN A 108 -4.85 -1.57 -5.05
C GLN A 108 -5.70 -0.78 -6.06
N GLU A 109 -5.14 0.22 -6.76
CA GLU A 109 -5.92 0.95 -7.77
C GLU A 109 -6.24 0.09 -8.99
N SER A 110 -5.32 -0.78 -9.43
CA SER A 110 -5.63 -1.76 -10.47
C SER A 110 -6.77 -2.70 -10.06
N THR A 111 -6.79 -3.11 -8.79
CA THR A 111 -7.88 -3.94 -8.24
C THR A 111 -9.19 -3.16 -8.22
N ARG A 112 -9.18 -1.89 -7.81
CA ARG A 112 -10.38 -1.05 -7.81
C ARG A 112 -10.95 -0.91 -9.22
N ILE A 113 -10.11 -0.55 -10.18
CA ILE A 113 -10.47 -0.43 -11.60
C ILE A 113 -11.04 -1.76 -12.13
N ALA A 114 -10.39 -2.89 -11.80
CA ALA A 114 -10.85 -4.22 -12.16
C ALA A 114 -12.23 -4.57 -11.58
N LYS A 115 -12.47 -4.27 -10.30
CA LYS A 115 -13.78 -4.50 -9.66
C LYS A 115 -14.87 -3.60 -10.23
N ASP A 116 -14.56 -2.35 -10.54
CA ASP A 116 -15.53 -1.43 -11.17
C ASP A 116 -15.89 -1.92 -12.59
N PHE A 117 -14.89 -2.39 -13.35
CA PHE A 117 -15.10 -3.03 -14.65
C PHE A 117 -15.94 -4.32 -14.54
N TYR A 118 -15.66 -5.18 -13.57
CA TYR A 118 -16.44 -6.40 -13.31
C TYR A 118 -17.90 -6.08 -13.03
N ARG A 119 -18.18 -5.14 -12.13
CA ARG A 119 -19.55 -4.77 -11.76
C ARG A 119 -20.33 -4.26 -12.96
N LYS A 120 -19.74 -3.34 -13.73
CA LYS A 120 -20.36 -2.76 -14.93
C LYS A 120 -20.61 -3.81 -16.01
N SER A 121 -19.68 -4.74 -16.23
CA SER A 121 -19.83 -5.82 -17.21
C SER A 121 -20.90 -6.86 -16.83
N HIS A 122 -21.14 -7.06 -15.54
CA HIS A 122 -22.13 -8.02 -15.02
C HIS A 122 -23.48 -7.38 -14.66
N GLY A 123 -23.71 -6.11 -15.01
CA GLY A 123 -24.96 -5.40 -14.69
C GLY A 123 -25.21 -5.26 -13.19
N LEU A 124 -24.17 -5.46 -12.37
CA LEU A 124 -24.25 -5.23 -10.94
C LEU A 124 -24.33 -3.72 -10.78
N LYS A 125 -25.42 -3.25 -10.15
CA LYS A 125 -25.44 -1.89 -9.61
C LYS A 125 -24.17 -1.74 -8.79
N GLU A 126 -23.55 -0.57 -8.84
CA GLU A 126 -22.65 -0.22 -7.75
C GLU A 126 -23.43 -0.56 -6.47
N GLU A 127 -22.96 -1.56 -5.71
CA GLU A 127 -23.17 -1.47 -4.29
C GLU A 127 -22.72 -0.06 -4.01
N SER A 128 -23.68 0.80 -3.62
CA SER A 128 -23.39 2.03 -2.92
C SER A 128 -22.16 1.67 -2.12
N THR A 129 -21.07 2.35 -2.41
CA THR A 129 -20.05 2.44 -1.41
C THR A 129 -20.75 3.10 -0.21
N THR A 130 -21.52 2.36 0.60
CA THR A 130 -21.01 1.96 1.91
C THR A 130 -19.59 1.56 1.68
N LYS A 131 -18.78 2.62 1.57
CA LYS A 131 -17.36 2.64 1.68
C LYS A 131 -17.07 1.49 2.63
N ALA A 132 -16.24 0.52 2.26
CA ALA A 132 -15.44 -0.14 3.30
C ALA A 132 -15.02 1.01 4.21
N PRO A 133 -15.53 1.08 5.46
CA PRO A 133 -15.90 2.33 6.13
C PRO A 133 -14.87 3.34 5.75
N THR A 134 -15.22 4.43 5.04
CA THR A 134 -14.22 5.47 4.84
C THR A 134 -13.95 5.91 6.24
N ILE A 135 -12.88 5.37 6.80
CA ILE A 135 -12.30 5.83 8.03
C ILE A 135 -11.71 7.14 7.57
N THR A 136 -12.58 8.15 7.51
CA THR A 136 -12.21 9.53 7.41
C THR A 136 -11.31 9.75 8.60
N TYR A 137 -10.09 10.16 8.32
CA TYR A 137 -9.21 10.66 9.36
C TYR A 137 -9.98 11.74 10.12
N PRO A 138 -9.99 11.72 11.47
CA PRO A 138 -10.52 12.84 12.22
C PRO A 138 -9.84 14.11 11.71
N GLN A 139 -10.61 15.01 11.13
CA GLN A 139 -10.11 16.31 10.68
C GLN A 139 -9.81 17.10 11.94
N LEU A 140 -8.52 17.17 12.28
CA LEU A 140 -8.06 17.93 13.43
C LEU A 140 -7.91 19.39 13.03
N PRO A 141 -8.34 20.34 13.88
CA PRO A 141 -8.05 21.74 13.63
C PRO A 141 -6.53 21.96 13.59
N SER A 142 -6.07 23.00 12.87
CA SER A 142 -4.64 23.28 12.70
C SER A 142 -3.89 23.48 14.03
N ASN A 143 -4.60 23.93 15.07
CA ASN A 143 -4.11 24.13 16.43
C ASN A 143 -4.32 22.92 17.38
N ALA A 144 -4.67 21.74 16.86
CA ALA A 144 -4.92 20.57 17.69
C ALA A 144 -3.71 20.20 18.58
N THR A 145 -3.97 19.90 19.84
CA THR A 145 -2.94 19.54 20.83
C THR A 145 -2.31 18.19 20.52
N SER A 146 -1.17 17.90 21.14
CA SER A 146 -0.50 16.61 21.03
C SER A 146 -1.41 15.46 21.47
N GLU A 147 -2.20 15.63 22.53
CA GLU A 147 -3.15 14.63 23.02
C GLU A 147 -4.24 14.35 21.99
N GLN A 148 -4.80 15.40 21.36
CA GLN A 148 -5.82 15.27 20.32
C GLN A 148 -5.27 14.54 19.09
N ARG A 149 -4.02 14.82 18.70
CA ARG A 149 -3.33 14.13 17.60
C ARG A 149 -3.11 12.64 17.90
N VAL A 150 -2.70 12.31 19.13
CA VAL A 150 -2.52 10.92 19.58
C VAL A 150 -3.85 10.19 19.66
N ALA A 151 -4.90 10.84 20.17
CA ALA A 151 -6.25 10.27 20.24
C ALA A 151 -6.79 9.92 18.84
N ALA A 152 -6.68 10.86 17.88
CA ALA A 152 -7.08 10.63 16.51
C ALA A 152 -6.30 9.50 15.83
N LEU A 153 -4.99 9.40 16.09
CA LEU A 153 -4.15 8.31 15.60
C LEU A 153 -4.59 6.95 16.17
N ASN A 154 -4.90 6.88 17.46
CA ASN A 154 -5.39 5.67 18.11
C ASN A 154 -6.77 5.25 17.59
N GLU A 155 -7.66 6.21 17.36
CA GLU A 155 -8.97 5.95 16.78
C GLU A 155 -8.83 5.39 15.35
N TYR A 156 -8.05 6.05 14.49
CA TYR A 156 -7.85 5.61 13.12
C TYR A 156 -7.22 4.22 13.06
N SER A 157 -6.13 4.00 13.80
CA SER A 157 -5.40 2.73 13.79
C SER A 157 -6.21 1.55 14.34
N SER A 158 -7.22 1.80 15.18
CA SER A 158 -8.11 0.74 15.67
C SER A 158 -9.21 0.37 14.68
N LYS A 159 -9.54 1.25 13.74
CA LYS A 159 -10.55 1.01 12.70
C LYS A 159 -9.93 0.50 11.39
N LYS A 160 -8.76 1.03 11.00
CA LYS A 160 -8.17 0.77 9.68
C LYS A 160 -7.45 -0.57 9.67
N THR A 161 -7.71 -1.38 8.64
CA THR A 161 -7.12 -2.70 8.47
C THR A 161 -6.10 -2.75 7.34
N ILE A 162 -5.07 -3.57 7.54
CA ILE A 162 -4.10 -4.02 6.54
C ILE A 162 -4.21 -5.54 6.53
N ARG A 163 -4.52 -6.16 5.39
CA ARG A 163 -4.69 -7.63 5.26
C ARG A 163 -5.69 -8.20 6.29
N GLY A 164 -6.78 -7.49 6.55
CA GLY A 164 -7.83 -7.91 7.51
C GLY A 164 -7.51 -7.68 8.99
N ILE A 165 -6.32 -7.21 9.35
CA ILE A 165 -5.88 -6.94 10.72
C ILE A 165 -5.82 -5.43 10.96
N THR A 166 -6.30 -4.93 12.09
CA THR A 166 -6.21 -3.49 12.39
C THR A 166 -4.75 -3.04 12.53
N ILE A 167 -4.44 -1.80 12.14
CA ILE A 167 -3.09 -1.22 12.31
C ILE A 167 -2.66 -1.33 13.78
N LYS A 168 -3.58 -1.07 14.73
CA LYS A 168 -3.33 -1.22 16.17
C LYS A 168 -2.86 -2.64 16.50
N SER A 169 -3.62 -3.66 16.10
CA SER A 169 -3.26 -5.06 16.38
C SER A 169 -1.96 -5.47 15.69
N HIS A 170 -1.69 -4.95 14.50
CA HIS A 170 -0.44 -5.18 13.79
C HIS A 170 0.75 -4.63 14.59
N CYS A 171 0.67 -3.37 15.03
CA CYS A 171 1.69 -2.73 15.84
C CYS A 171 1.89 -3.38 17.21
N GLU A 172 0.82 -3.83 17.86
CA GLU A 172 0.93 -4.58 19.13
C GLU A 172 1.68 -5.90 18.97
N SER A 173 1.58 -6.54 17.80
CA SER A 173 2.31 -7.76 17.44
C SER A 173 3.78 -7.47 17.11
N LEU A 174 4.04 -6.45 16.30
CA LEU A 174 5.38 -6.03 15.88
C LEU A 174 6.28 -5.66 17.07
N THR A 175 5.69 -5.16 18.14
CA THR A 175 6.37 -4.61 19.33
C THR A 175 6.46 -5.59 20.50
N LYS A 176 6.20 -6.89 20.28
CA LYS A 176 6.27 -7.89 21.36
C LYS A 176 7.69 -8.19 21.80
N LYS A 177 8.67 -8.11 20.90
CA LYS A 177 10.05 -8.52 21.14
C LYS A 177 11.01 -7.48 20.60
N MET A 178 12.12 -7.31 21.32
CA MET A 178 13.29 -6.59 20.85
C MET A 178 14.06 -7.42 19.81
N PRO A 179 15.01 -6.82 19.06
CA PRO A 179 15.77 -7.54 18.02
C PRO A 179 16.55 -8.75 18.53
N ASP A 180 16.95 -8.73 19.80
CA ASP A 180 17.64 -9.82 20.51
C ASP A 180 16.68 -10.86 21.14
N ASN A 181 15.38 -10.78 20.82
CA ASN A 181 14.28 -11.55 21.40
C ASN A 181 13.94 -11.26 22.87
N SER A 182 14.57 -10.28 23.51
CA SER A 182 14.18 -9.85 24.85
C SER A 182 12.83 -9.12 24.85
N SER A 183 12.21 -9.03 26.02
CA SER A 183 10.96 -8.29 26.21
C SER A 183 11.27 -6.82 26.49
N PRO A 184 10.73 -5.86 25.72
CA PRO A 184 10.91 -4.45 26.01
C PRO A 184 10.19 -4.07 27.32
N THR A 185 10.67 -3.01 27.98
CA THR A 185 9.91 -2.40 29.08
C THR A 185 8.54 -1.92 28.59
N GLN A 186 7.55 -1.89 29.47
CA GLN A 186 6.19 -1.50 29.08
C GLN A 186 6.13 -0.07 28.52
N GLU A 187 6.94 0.85 29.06
CA GLU A 187 7.05 2.23 28.60
C GLU A 187 7.63 2.30 27.17
N LEU A 188 8.76 1.63 26.93
CA LEU A 188 9.39 1.58 25.62
C LEU A 188 8.47 0.90 24.58
N ARG A 189 7.75 -0.15 24.99
CA ARG A 189 6.77 -0.82 24.15
C ARG A 189 5.62 0.11 23.77
N ASN A 190 5.10 0.90 24.71
CA ASN A 190 4.04 1.88 24.43
C ASN A 190 4.50 2.93 23.41
N VAL A 191 5.73 3.43 23.55
CA VAL A 191 6.34 4.36 22.58
C VAL A 191 6.44 3.71 21.19
N ALA A 192 6.97 2.48 21.12
CA ALA A 192 7.12 1.74 19.88
C ALA A 192 5.79 1.51 19.16
N ILE A 193 4.72 1.20 19.90
CA ILE A 193 3.37 1.04 19.34
C ILE A 193 2.89 2.35 18.70
N GLN A 194 3.10 3.49 19.35
CA GLN A 194 2.70 4.80 18.80
C GLN A 194 3.49 5.16 17.55
N VAL A 195 4.81 4.95 17.56
CA VAL A 195 5.67 5.15 16.39
C VAL A 195 5.22 4.27 15.22
N CYS A 196 4.99 2.98 15.48
CA CYS A 196 4.50 2.04 14.46
C CYS A 196 3.19 2.52 13.83
N LYS A 197 2.19 2.88 14.64
CA LYS A 197 0.91 3.39 14.15
C LYS A 197 1.11 4.61 13.27
N GLY A 198 1.91 5.57 13.71
CA GLY A 198 2.18 6.81 12.98
C GLY A 198 2.84 6.58 11.63
N VAL A 199 3.80 5.65 11.55
CA VAL A 199 4.47 5.27 10.29
C VAL A 199 3.51 4.54 9.35
N MET A 200 2.78 3.54 9.85
CA MET A 200 1.83 2.78 9.02
C MET A 200 0.74 3.67 8.44
N VAL A 201 0.22 4.59 9.26
CA VAL A 201 -0.74 5.61 8.85
C VAL A 201 -0.17 6.51 7.77
N LYS A 202 1.05 7.04 7.95
CA LYS A 202 1.68 7.96 7.01
C LYS A 202 1.78 7.34 5.62
N ASN A 203 2.17 6.07 5.58
CA ASN A 203 2.27 5.33 4.34
C ASN A 203 0.90 5.11 3.68
N ILE A 204 -0.11 4.65 4.44
CA ILE A 204 -1.46 4.37 3.91
C ILE A 204 -2.17 5.65 3.44
N THR A 205 -1.87 6.78 4.07
CA THR A 205 -2.47 8.08 3.75
C THR A 205 -1.63 8.92 2.80
N ASN A 206 -0.63 8.34 2.13
CA ASN A 206 0.24 9.03 1.17
C ASN A 206 0.84 10.34 1.71
N GLY A 207 1.17 10.35 3.00
CA GLY A 207 1.78 11.50 3.63
C GLY A 207 0.82 12.52 4.23
N GLU A 208 -0.50 12.35 4.13
CA GLU A 208 -1.45 13.31 4.70
C GLU A 208 -1.47 13.29 6.24
N HIS A 209 -1.31 12.10 6.85
CA HIS A 209 -1.42 11.92 8.30
C HIS A 209 -0.24 11.14 8.89
N GLY A 210 -0.07 11.13 10.21
CA GLY A 210 0.99 10.36 10.86
C GLY A 210 2.40 10.98 10.74
N ILE A 211 3.44 10.16 10.91
CA ILE A 211 4.84 10.57 10.92
C ILE A 211 5.66 9.72 9.94
N SER A 212 6.63 10.33 9.27
CA SER A 212 7.50 9.59 8.36
C SER A 212 8.43 8.63 9.14
N GLY A 213 8.85 7.54 8.48
CA GLY A 213 9.88 6.66 9.03
C GLY A 213 11.16 7.43 9.37
N THR A 214 11.65 8.27 8.46
CA THR A 214 12.85 9.10 8.67
C THR A 214 12.74 10.01 9.90
N SER A 215 11.65 10.76 10.03
CA SER A 215 11.43 11.64 11.19
C SER A 215 11.31 10.85 12.50
N SER A 216 10.74 9.65 12.46
CA SER A 216 10.66 8.77 13.63
C SER A 216 12.05 8.29 14.09
N ILE A 217 12.91 7.94 13.12
CA ILE A 217 14.30 7.53 13.37
C ILE A 217 15.12 8.71 13.93
N GLU A 218 14.98 9.91 13.37
CA GLU A 218 15.65 11.12 13.87
C GLU A 218 15.25 11.43 15.32
N LEU A 219 13.95 11.32 15.65
CA LEU A 219 13.48 11.45 17.03
C LEU A 219 14.09 10.38 17.94
N ALA A 220 14.15 9.12 17.50
CA ALA A 220 14.74 8.04 18.30
C ALA A 220 16.23 8.28 18.58
N VAL A 221 16.99 8.74 17.59
CA VAL A 221 18.41 9.12 17.77
C VAL A 221 18.54 10.25 18.79
N LYS A 222 17.70 11.29 18.69
CA LYS A 222 17.75 12.44 19.60
C LYS A 222 17.40 12.07 21.04
N THR A 223 16.44 11.16 21.24
CA THR A 223 15.93 10.79 22.56
C THR A 223 16.81 9.76 23.26
N TYR A 224 17.27 8.73 22.55
CA TYR A 224 17.95 7.58 23.16
C TYR A 224 19.43 7.47 22.80
N GLY A 225 19.88 8.14 21.73
CA GLY A 225 21.22 7.97 21.16
C GLY A 225 21.31 6.77 20.22
N LYS A 226 22.11 6.92 19.15
CA LYS A 226 22.20 5.96 18.02
C LYS A 226 22.72 4.57 18.42
N ASP A 227 23.50 4.49 19.49
CA ASP A 227 24.11 3.22 19.93
C ASP A 227 23.29 2.51 21.01
N SER A 228 22.14 3.06 21.40
CA SER A 228 21.27 2.49 22.44
C SER A 228 20.44 1.31 21.93
N THR A 229 20.11 0.41 22.86
CA THR A 229 19.19 -0.72 22.63
C THR A 229 17.78 -0.25 22.25
N GLU A 230 17.35 0.87 22.83
CA GLU A 230 16.07 1.52 22.61
C GLU A 230 15.98 2.04 21.17
N TYR A 231 17.02 2.72 20.68
CA TYR A 231 17.11 3.14 19.29
C TYR A 231 17.03 1.94 18.34
N GLN A 232 17.82 0.89 18.58
CA GLN A 232 17.83 -0.29 17.71
C GLN A 232 16.45 -0.95 17.65
N TYR A 233 15.76 -1.02 18.79
CA TYR A 233 14.41 -1.54 18.87
C TYR A 233 13.40 -0.67 18.10
N ILE A 234 13.38 0.64 18.34
CA ILE A 234 12.49 1.57 17.62
C ILE A 234 12.80 1.55 16.11
N SER A 235 14.07 1.50 15.73
CA SER A 235 14.49 1.41 14.32
C SER A 235 13.98 0.14 13.65
N SER A 236 14.10 -1.00 14.31
CA SER A 236 13.54 -2.27 13.85
C SER A 236 12.02 -2.19 13.66
N VAL A 237 11.31 -1.62 14.62
CA VAL A 237 9.85 -1.42 14.55
C VAL A 237 9.47 -0.50 13.39
N VAL A 238 10.17 0.62 13.20
CA VAL A 238 9.92 1.55 12.08
C VAL A 238 10.12 0.85 10.73
N ASN A 239 11.21 0.09 10.57
CA ASN A 239 11.50 -0.61 9.32
C ASN A 239 10.45 -1.67 8.99
N ARG A 240 10.00 -2.44 10.00
CA ARG A 240 8.93 -3.42 9.83
C ARG A 240 7.59 -2.75 9.55
N ALA A 241 7.25 -1.71 10.31
CA ALA A 241 6.03 -0.95 10.10
C ALA A 241 5.96 -0.38 8.67
N PHE A 242 7.07 0.18 8.21
CA PHE A 242 7.23 0.69 6.85
C PHE A 242 7.11 -0.42 5.79
N SER A 243 7.65 -1.61 6.05
CA SER A 243 7.54 -2.75 5.13
C SER A 243 6.13 -3.35 5.08
N GLU A 244 5.41 -3.36 6.20
CA GLU A 244 4.10 -4.02 6.31
C GLU A 244 2.94 -3.11 5.89
N SER A 245 3.13 -1.79 5.92
CA SER A 245 2.15 -0.81 5.44
C SER A 245 2.43 -0.29 4.02
N LYS A 246 3.24 -1.03 3.26
CA LYS A 246 3.55 -0.78 1.85
C LYS A 246 2.69 -1.61 0.92
#